data_AF-A0A3M1E1T5-F1
#
_entry.id   AF-A0A3M1E1T5-F1
#
_cell.length_a   1.000
_cell.length_b   1.000
_cell.length_c   1.000
_cell.angle_alpha   90.00
_cell.angle_beta   90.00
_cell.angle_gamma   90.00
#
_symmetry.space_group_name_H-M   'P 1'
#
loop_
_entity.id
_entity.type
_entity.pdbx_description
1 polymer ?
#
loop_
_entity_poly.entity_id
_entity_poly.type
_entity_poly.pdbx_seq_one_letter_code
_entity_poly.pdbx_strand_id
1 'polypeptide(L)'
;MHGDVLIVGLLLVFGCVAFLFGLVYLAVQLLLGVGRAIGRLFGGRPPLAETPPPVRRVCPNRECRWAESRPEAAFCPRCGTPLRPAFDEPLSPV
;
A
#
# COMPACT_ATOMS: atom_id res chain seq x y z
N MET A 1 -10.51 24.40 -53.26
CA MET A 1 -11.78 23.65 -53.27
C MET A 1 -11.58 22.16 -52.98
N HIS A 2 -10.75 21.40 -53.73
CA HIS A 2 -10.55 19.98 -53.41
C HIS A 2 -9.74 19.72 -52.13
N GLY A 3 -8.76 20.59 -51.80
CA GLY A 3 -7.98 20.46 -50.57
C GLY A 3 -8.78 20.73 -49.29
N ASP A 4 -9.71 21.69 -49.34
CA ASP A 4 -10.54 22.08 -48.20
C ASP A 4 -11.48 20.95 -47.75
N VAL A 5 -12.05 20.20 -48.71
CA VAL A 5 -12.92 19.05 -48.44
C VAL A 5 -12.15 17.90 -47.79
N LEU A 6 -10.91 17.66 -48.23
CA LEU A 6 -10.03 16.64 -47.63
C LEU A 6 -9.66 16.98 -46.19
N ILE A 7 -9.33 18.25 -45.92
CA ILE A 7 -8.97 18.70 -44.56
C ILE A 7 -10.17 18.57 -43.62
N VAL A 8 -11.35 19.03 -44.03
CA VAL A 8 -12.58 18.91 -43.25
C VAL A 8 -12.93 17.45 -42.99
N GLY A 9 -12.80 16.58 -44.01
CA GLY A 9 -13.01 15.14 -43.84
C GLY A 9 -12.05 14.51 -42.83
N LEU A 10 -10.76 14.87 -42.90
CA LEU A 10 -9.73 14.32 -42.02
C LEU A 10 -9.92 14.76 -40.56
N LEU A 11 -10.31 16.02 -40.34
CA LEU A 11 -10.67 16.54 -39.01
C LEU A 11 -11.89 15.82 -38.45
N LEU A 12 -12.90 15.55 -39.28
CA LEU A 12 -14.13 14.89 -38.86
C LEU A 12 -13.87 13.43 -38.48
N VAL A 13 -13.05 12.72 -39.26
CA VAL A 13 -12.62 11.35 -38.93
C VAL A 13 -11.81 11.33 -37.64
N PHE A 14 -10.82 12.22 -37.49
CA PHE A 14 -10.00 12.29 -36.28
C PHE A 14 -10.84 12.63 -35.04
N GLY A 15 -11.77 13.57 -35.17
CA GLY A 15 -12.72 13.93 -34.12
C GLY A 15 -13.62 12.75 -33.72
N CYS A 16 -14.16 12.02 -34.69
CA CYS A 16 -14.96 10.82 -34.42
C CYS A 16 -14.15 9.76 -33.68
N VAL A 17 -12.91 9.49 -34.10
CA VAL A 17 -12.05 8.51 -33.43
C VAL A 17 -11.77 8.96 -31.99
N ALA A 18 -11.32 10.20 -31.78
CA ALA A 18 -11.05 10.73 -30.45
C ALA A 18 -12.28 10.68 -29.54
N PHE A 19 -13.46 11.00 -30.07
CA PHE A 19 -14.72 10.94 -29.34
C PHE A 19 -15.08 9.51 -28.91
N LEU A 20 -14.95 8.52 -29.80
CA LEU A 20 -15.20 7.12 -29.47
C LEU A 20 -14.23 6.61 -28.39
N PHE A 21 -12.95 6.94 -28.51
CA PHE A 21 -11.96 6.62 -27.47
C PHE A 21 -12.31 7.28 -26.13
N GLY A 22 -12.76 8.54 -26.16
CA GLY A 22 -13.23 9.25 -24.97
C GLY A 22 -14.44 8.58 -24.32
N LEU A 23 -15.43 8.14 -25.10
CA LEU A 23 -16.59 7.41 -24.60
C LEU A 23 -16.21 6.06 -23.96
N VAL A 24 -15.35 5.29 -24.62
CA VAL A 24 -14.86 4.02 -24.08
C VAL A 24 -14.08 4.25 -22.77
N TYR A 25 -13.20 5.25 -22.74
CA TYR A 25 -12.45 5.60 -21.53
C TYR A 25 -13.39 6.02 -20.39
N LEU A 26 -14.39 6.85 -20.67
CA LEU A 26 -15.40 7.25 -19.69
C LEU A 26 -16.17 6.05 -19.16
N ALA A 27 -16.60 5.13 -20.02
CA ALA A 27 -17.30 3.91 -19.65
C ALA A 27 -16.43 3.03 -18.73
N VAL A 28 -15.14 2.87 -19.04
CA VAL A 28 -14.19 2.14 -18.20
C VAL A 28 -14.01 2.82 -16.84
N GLN A 29 -13.87 4.14 -16.81
CA GLN A 29 -13.75 4.89 -15.55
C GLN A 29 -15.03 4.80 -14.71
N LEU A 30 -16.20 4.82 -15.33
CA LEU A 30 -17.49 4.57 -14.67
C LEU A 30 -17.56 3.15 -14.11
N LEU A 31 -17.18 2.13 -14.89
CA LEU A 31 -17.15 0.75 -14.43
C LEU A 31 -16.21 0.55 -13.24
N LEU A 32 -15.00 1.13 -13.29
CA LEU A 32 -14.05 1.07 -12.18
C LEU A 32 -14.51 1.87 -10.96
N GLY A 33 -15.13 3.03 -11.18
CA GLY A 33 -15.68 3.88 -10.13
C GLY A 33 -16.86 3.22 -9.41
N VAL A 34 -17.81 2.68 -10.19
CA VAL A 34 -18.97 1.92 -9.69
C VAL A 34 -18.50 0.62 -9.04
N GLY A 35 -17.54 -0.11 -9.63
CA GLY A 35 -16.96 -1.31 -9.04
C GLY A 35 -16.30 -1.03 -7.69
N ARG A 36 -15.60 0.11 -7.54
CA ARG A 36 -15.07 0.56 -6.25
C ARG A 36 -16.17 0.98 -5.27
N ALA A 37 -17.22 1.64 -5.74
CA ALA A 37 -18.34 2.05 -4.90
C ALA A 37 -19.12 0.83 -4.36
N ILE A 38 -19.45 -0.12 -5.24
CA ILE A 38 -20.08 -1.39 -4.89
C ILE A 38 -19.13 -2.22 -4.00
N GLY A 39 -17.84 -2.27 -4.32
CA GLY A 39 -16.83 -2.93 -3.50
C GLY A 39 -16.69 -2.34 -2.09
N ARG A 40 -16.99 -1.05 -1.87
CA ARG A 40 -17.06 -0.46 -0.51
C ARG A 40 -18.37 -0.75 0.21
N LEU A 41 -19.46 -0.94 -0.53
CA LEU A 41 -20.79 -1.21 0.03
C LEU A 41 -20.97 -2.70 0.37
N PHE A 42 -20.43 -3.60 -0.46
CA PHE A 42 -20.59 -5.05 -0.33
C PHE A 42 -19.29 -5.79 0.01
N GLY A 43 -18.12 -5.22 -0.32
CA GLY A 43 -16.84 -5.76 0.09
C GLY A 43 -16.56 -5.38 1.54
N GLY A 44 -16.70 -6.35 2.43
CA GLY A 44 -16.20 -6.23 3.80
C GLY A 44 -14.77 -5.68 3.79
N ARG A 45 -14.45 -4.88 4.83
CA ARG A 45 -13.12 -4.29 5.03
C ARG A 45 -12.04 -5.29 4.59
N PRO A 46 -11.11 -4.92 3.70
CA PRO A 46 -9.99 -5.82 3.39
C PRO A 46 -9.35 -6.22 4.72
N PRO A 47 -8.97 -7.49 4.92
CA PRO A 47 -8.24 -7.87 6.10
C PRO A 47 -7.05 -6.91 6.19
N LEU A 48 -7.02 -6.14 7.29
CA LEU A 48 -5.88 -5.29 7.60
C LEU A 48 -4.67 -6.21 7.46
N ALA A 49 -3.79 -5.90 6.51
CA ALA A 49 -2.52 -6.58 6.43
C ALA A 49 -1.87 -6.37 7.80
N GLU A 50 -1.96 -7.39 8.65
CA GLU A 50 -1.31 -7.43 9.95
C GLU A 50 0.16 -7.20 9.65
N THR A 51 0.59 -5.96 9.86
CA THR A 51 1.99 -5.63 9.82
C THR A 51 2.58 -6.48 10.93
N PRO A 52 3.46 -7.46 10.64
CA PRO A 52 4.00 -8.32 11.68
C PRO A 52 4.57 -7.40 12.76
N PRO A 53 4.22 -7.63 14.05
CA PRO A 53 4.63 -6.74 15.11
C PRO A 53 6.16 -6.59 15.04
N PRO A 54 6.69 -5.36 15.23
CA PRO A 54 8.13 -5.16 15.18
C PRO A 54 8.78 -6.09 16.22
N VAL A 55 9.62 -7.01 15.76
CA VAL A 55 10.35 -7.95 16.62
C VAL A 55 11.26 -7.13 17.51
N ARG A 56 10.79 -6.82 18.72
CA ARG A 56 11.56 -6.11 19.73
C ARG A 56 12.61 -7.08 20.26
N ARG A 57 13.87 -6.69 20.26
CA ARG A 57 14.90 -7.42 20.98
C ARG A 57 15.11 -6.76 22.34
N VAL A 58 15.37 -7.55 23.36
CA VAL A 58 15.58 -7.08 24.73
C VAL A 58 16.92 -7.57 25.27
N CYS A 59 17.53 -6.74 26.12
CA CYS A 59 18.74 -7.12 26.82
C CYS A 59 18.39 -8.06 27.98
N PRO A 60 18.91 -9.31 28.01
CA PRO A 60 18.61 -10.25 29.09
C PRO A 60 19.29 -9.88 30.42
N ASN A 61 20.28 -8.98 30.40
CA ASN A 61 20.95 -8.54 31.61
C ASN A 61 20.01 -7.62 32.43
N ARG A 62 19.56 -8.12 33.59
CA ARG A 62 18.66 -7.42 34.52
C ARG A 62 19.27 -6.15 35.13
N GLU A 63 20.59 -6.04 35.18
CA GLU A 63 21.29 -4.87 35.70
C GLU A 63 21.32 -3.69 34.71
N CYS A 64 21.35 -4.01 33.41
CA CYS A 64 21.46 -3.00 32.35
C CYS A 64 20.10 -2.30 32.08
N ARG A 65 18.97 -2.99 32.33
CA ARG A 65 17.56 -2.54 32.10
C ARG A 65 17.32 -1.80 30.78
N TRP A 66 18.13 -2.05 29.76
CA TRP A 66 18.00 -1.36 28.49
C TRP A 66 16.89 -2.01 27.65
N ALA A 67 15.77 -1.30 27.50
CA ALA A 67 14.55 -1.75 26.83
C ALA A 67 14.29 -0.97 25.54
N GLU A 68 15.30 -0.85 24.68
CA GLU A 68 15.09 -0.38 23.31
C GLU A 68 16.21 -0.95 22.45
N SER A 69 15.92 -1.94 21.61
CA SER A 69 16.88 -2.29 20.58
C SER A 69 16.19 -2.42 19.24
N ARG A 70 16.66 -1.55 18.35
CA ARG A 70 16.39 -1.61 16.92
C ARG A 70 16.52 -3.06 16.45
N PRO A 71 15.64 -3.53 15.56
CA PRO A 71 15.57 -4.94 15.16
C PRO A 71 16.89 -5.49 14.58
N GLU A 72 17.80 -4.62 14.16
CA GLU A 72 19.08 -4.93 13.50
C GLU A 72 20.24 -5.20 14.49
N ALA A 73 20.11 -4.83 15.77
CA ALA A 73 21.21 -4.97 16.72
C ALA A 73 21.33 -6.42 17.25
N ALA A 74 22.53 -7.01 17.16
CA ALA A 74 22.84 -8.33 17.72
C ALA A 74 23.30 -8.28 19.18
N PHE A 75 23.90 -7.16 19.60
CA PHE A 75 24.47 -6.97 20.94
C PHE A 75 23.95 -5.69 21.60
N CYS A 76 23.84 -5.70 22.93
CA CYS A 76 23.44 -4.52 23.70
C CYS A 76 24.57 -3.47 23.65
N PRO A 77 24.30 -2.21 23.27
CA PRO A 77 25.33 -1.18 23.19
C PRO A 77 25.87 -0.74 24.56
N ARG A 78 25.17 -1.07 25.65
CA ARG A 78 25.59 -0.72 27.03
C ARG A 78 26.44 -1.78 27.69
N CYS A 79 26.02 -3.04 27.62
CA CYS A 79 26.67 -4.13 28.37
C CYS A 79 27.33 -5.19 27.47
N GLY A 80 27.26 -5.03 26.14
CA GLY A 80 27.86 -5.96 25.17
C GLY A 80 27.19 -7.34 25.12
N THR A 81 26.17 -7.60 25.94
CA THR A 81 25.47 -8.89 26.02
C THR A 81 24.65 -9.12 24.75
N PRO A 82 24.62 -10.35 24.19
CA PRO A 82 23.79 -10.66 23.03
C PRO A 82 22.30 -10.41 23.33
N LEU A 83 21.63 -9.70 22.42
CA LEU A 83 20.21 -9.38 22.53
C LEU A 83 19.38 -10.61 22.14
N ARG A 84 18.30 -10.86 22.89
CA ARG A 84 17.35 -11.94 22.60
C ARG A 84 16.08 -11.34 21.99
N PRO A 85 15.48 -11.97 20.98
CA PRO A 85 14.18 -11.54 20.49
C PRO A 85 13.13 -11.77 21.58
N ALA A 86 12.32 -10.76 21.86
CA ALA A 86 11.16 -10.87 22.72
C ALA A 86 10.02 -11.52 21.93
N PHE A 87 10.20 -12.79 21.59
CA PHE A 87 9.06 -13.63 21.22
C PHE A 87 8.47 -14.14 22.54
N ASP A 88 7.30 -13.59 22.88
CA ASP A 88 6.37 -14.18 23.84
C ASP A 88 6.90 -14.42 25.26
N GLU A 89 7.25 -13.36 25.98
CA GLU A 89 7.14 -13.41 27.44
C GLU A 89 5.72 -12.96 27.80
N PRO A 90 4.81 -13.86 28.24
CA PRO A 90 3.49 -13.44 28.69
C PRO A 90 3.70 -12.45 29.83
N LEU A 91 3.05 -11.28 29.73
CA LEU A 91 2.97 -10.34 30.84
C LEU A 91 2.47 -11.12 32.06
N SER A 92 3.39 -11.46 32.98
CA SER A 92 3.02 -11.95 34.30
C SER A 92 2.63 -10.71 35.11
N PRO A 93 1.34 -10.53 35.45
CA PRO A 93 0.94 -9.40 36.30
C PRO A 93 1.48 -9.65 37.71
N VAL A 94 2.25 -8.68 38.20
CA VAL A 94 2.58 -8.52 39.63
C VAL A 94 1.48 -7.72 40.29
#